data_AF-A0AAU5QBD7-F1
#
_entry.id   AF-A0AAU5QBD7-F1
#
_cell.length_a   1.000
_cell.length_b   1.000
_cell.length_c   1.000
_cell.angle_alpha   90.00
_cell.angle_beta   90.00
_cell.angle_gamma   90.00
#
_symmetry.space_group_name_H-M   'P 1'
#
loop_
_entity.id
_entity.type
_entity.pdbx_description
1 polymer ?
#
loop_
_entity_poly.entity_id
_entity_poly.type
_entity_poly.pdbx_seq_one_letter_code
_entity_poly.pdbx_strand_id
1 'polypeptide(L)'
;MKRRRFIAAGTGLAAGITSAAPFTLGASDVQRLQDDLGNLLRLDDQNGGGPELERRAVSLSDHAVSLQTTGRATTRIRSRLYSLAASFRALALWAAIDSRRLDQAGRHMETAVTLAGLSRDGLVQHQVWRFASSLAIQRGNWIEATAANEAAALTSVHRRDPLYASLTNARLAVTLAKQEPARARRALDRAELAFGRADLAAHRPVAMEFYTRSELDGLLGVAHLHLGEPEAAEARFHRSIAGLRPEQHRNRAYYTVHAAQAQLRQRDIEQACATAATVIPPPWSTESGRIPHMLGGFTKQLRVTAPDASITREWLHQIRAAD
;
A
#
# COMPACT_ATOMS: atom_id res chain seq x y z
N MET A 1 -59.17 -19.92 65.31
CA MET A 1 -57.78 -19.47 65.05
C MET A 1 -57.28 -20.05 63.73
N LYS A 2 -56.38 -19.33 63.05
CA LYS A 2 -55.72 -19.59 61.75
C LYS A 2 -56.48 -19.20 60.48
N ARG A 3 -56.42 -17.89 60.19
CA ARG A 3 -56.50 -17.27 58.86
C ARG A 3 -55.40 -17.83 57.94
N ARG A 4 -55.71 -18.18 56.69
CA ARG A 4 -54.72 -18.36 55.61
C ARG A 4 -55.10 -17.52 54.40
N ARG A 5 -54.09 -16.83 53.90
CA ARG A 5 -54.12 -15.63 53.06
C ARG A 5 -54.36 -16.00 51.59
N PHE A 6 -55.11 -15.12 50.91
CA PHE A 6 -55.16 -15.01 49.45
C PHE A 6 -53.74 -14.80 48.90
N ILE A 7 -53.34 -15.61 47.92
CA ILE A 7 -52.22 -15.32 47.03
C ILE A 7 -52.82 -14.74 45.76
N ALA A 8 -52.63 -13.43 45.57
CA ALA A 8 -52.91 -12.76 44.32
C ALA A 8 -51.89 -13.24 43.27
N ALA A 9 -52.38 -13.83 42.18
CA ALA A 9 -51.57 -14.15 41.02
C ALA A 9 -51.17 -12.85 40.32
N GLY A 10 -49.91 -12.44 40.47
CA GLY A 10 -49.32 -11.36 39.67
C GLY A 10 -49.05 -11.87 38.27
N THR A 11 -49.82 -11.40 37.29
CA THR A 11 -49.51 -11.53 35.87
C THR A 11 -48.28 -10.68 35.55
N GLY A 12 -47.09 -11.28 35.65
CA GLY A 12 -45.88 -10.71 35.10
C GLY A 12 -45.99 -10.66 33.58
N LEU A 13 -46.16 -9.46 33.03
CA LEU A 13 -45.95 -9.20 31.61
C LEU A 13 -44.47 -9.49 31.31
N ALA A 14 -44.19 -10.67 30.77
CA ALA A 14 -42.93 -10.93 30.10
C ALA A 14 -42.86 -9.96 28.92
N ALA A 15 -42.05 -8.89 29.06
CA ALA A 15 -41.65 -8.06 27.95
C ALA A 15 -40.93 -8.97 26.96
N GLY A 16 -41.63 -9.36 25.90
CA GLY A 16 -41.05 -10.12 24.81
C GLY A 16 -39.89 -9.31 24.26
N ILE A 17 -38.68 -9.82 24.40
CA ILE A 17 -37.54 -9.37 23.61
C ILE A 17 -37.95 -9.69 22.17
N THR A 18 -38.45 -8.70 21.44
CA THR A 18 -38.63 -8.82 20.00
C THR A 18 -37.23 -9.03 19.43
N SER A 19 -36.86 -10.30 19.24
CA SER A 19 -35.77 -10.68 18.36
C SER A 19 -36.07 -10.02 17.02
N ALA A 20 -35.37 -8.93 16.73
CA ALA A 20 -35.43 -8.32 15.42
C ALA A 20 -35.15 -9.43 14.41
N ALA A 21 -36.09 -9.67 13.49
CA ALA A 21 -35.94 -10.72 12.50
C ALA A 21 -34.56 -10.57 11.85
N PRO A 22 -33.76 -11.65 11.73
CA PRO A 22 -32.40 -11.55 11.22
C PRO A 22 -32.45 -10.87 9.85
N PHE A 23 -31.85 -9.69 9.75
CA PHE A 23 -31.83 -8.93 8.50
C PHE A 23 -31.00 -9.70 7.46
N THR A 24 -31.44 -9.62 6.20
CA THR A 24 -30.78 -10.32 5.09
C THR A 24 -29.78 -9.38 4.45
N LEU A 25 -28.52 -9.79 4.42
CA LEU A 25 -27.45 -9.06 3.75
C LEU A 25 -27.49 -9.32 2.25
N GLY A 26 -27.46 -8.25 1.48
CA GLY A 26 -27.62 -8.26 0.03
C GLY A 26 -26.53 -7.52 -0.72
N ALA A 27 -26.77 -7.34 -2.03
CA ALA A 27 -25.85 -6.61 -2.90
C ALA A 27 -25.70 -5.13 -2.50
N SER A 28 -26.74 -4.52 -1.93
CA SER A 28 -26.70 -3.13 -1.46
C SER A 28 -25.73 -2.92 -0.29
N ASP A 29 -25.59 -3.88 0.62
CA ASP A 29 -24.63 -3.81 1.73
C ASP A 29 -23.19 -3.86 1.22
N VAL A 30 -22.94 -4.74 0.26
CA VAL A 30 -21.65 -4.84 -0.44
C VAL A 30 -21.35 -3.54 -1.17
N GLN A 31 -22.33 -2.97 -1.89
CA GLN A 31 -22.13 -1.73 -2.63
C GLN A 31 -21.78 -0.55 -1.72
N ARG A 32 -22.47 -0.38 -0.58
CA ARG A 32 -22.14 0.66 0.41
C ARG A 32 -20.68 0.57 0.87
N LEU A 33 -20.23 -0.63 1.23
CA LEU A 33 -18.84 -0.86 1.63
C LEU A 33 -17.85 -0.65 0.47
N GLN A 34 -18.23 -0.93 -0.77
CA GLN A 34 -17.42 -0.61 -1.94
C GLN A 34 -17.27 0.90 -2.13
N ASP A 35 -18.35 1.65 -1.92
CA ASP A 35 -18.34 3.12 -2.01
C ASP A 35 -17.46 3.71 -0.89
N ASP A 36 -17.56 3.18 0.33
CA ASP A 36 -16.70 3.54 1.46
C ASP A 36 -15.22 3.26 1.18
N LEU A 37 -14.91 2.12 0.56
CA LEU A 37 -13.55 1.78 0.14
C LEU A 37 -13.04 2.77 -0.92
N GLY A 38 -13.87 3.11 -1.90
CA GLY A 38 -13.55 4.12 -2.91
C GLY A 38 -13.28 5.50 -2.30
N ASN A 39 -14.06 5.89 -1.28
CA ASN A 39 -13.84 7.12 -0.52
C ASN A 39 -12.50 7.11 0.22
N LEU A 40 -12.14 6.01 0.88
CA LEU A 40 -10.85 5.90 1.57
C LEU A 40 -9.66 5.91 0.60
N LEU A 41 -9.76 5.26 -0.56
CA LEU A 41 -8.70 5.29 -1.56
C LEU A 41 -8.43 6.70 -2.08
N ARG A 42 -9.49 7.48 -2.35
CA ARG A 42 -9.34 8.90 -2.72
C ARG A 42 -8.73 9.73 -1.60
N LEU A 43 -9.05 9.43 -0.34
CA LEU A 43 -8.46 10.11 0.81
C LEU A 43 -6.96 9.81 0.93
N ASP A 44 -6.54 8.54 0.73
CA ASP A 44 -5.11 8.16 0.68
C ASP A 44 -4.37 8.89 -0.44
N ASP A 45 -4.97 8.99 -1.63
CA ASP A 45 -4.35 9.68 -2.76
C ASP A 45 -4.14 11.18 -2.49
N GLN A 46 -5.08 11.84 -1.80
CA GLN A 46 -5.04 13.27 -1.52
C GLN A 46 -4.15 13.64 -0.34
N ASN A 47 -4.26 12.89 0.76
CA ASN A 47 -3.65 13.25 2.05
C ASN A 47 -2.48 12.34 2.43
N GLY A 48 -2.24 11.27 1.67
CA GLY A 48 -1.32 10.21 2.05
C GLY A 48 -1.88 9.26 3.10
N GLY A 49 -1.06 8.27 3.45
CA GLY A 49 -1.33 7.38 4.58
C GLY A 49 -1.19 8.11 5.91
N GLY A 50 -1.75 7.54 6.98
CA GLY A 50 -1.60 8.13 8.31
C GLY A 50 -2.48 7.45 9.36
N PRO A 51 -2.34 7.82 10.65
CA PRO A 51 -3.13 7.22 11.73
C PRO A 51 -4.64 7.36 11.55
N GLU A 52 -5.12 8.45 10.94
CA GLU A 52 -6.56 8.65 10.70
C GLU A 52 -7.10 7.72 9.62
N LEU A 53 -6.43 7.65 8.47
CA LEU A 53 -6.78 6.70 7.40
C LEU A 53 -6.75 5.26 7.93
N GLU A 54 -5.70 4.91 8.69
CA GLU A 54 -5.57 3.59 9.31
C GLU A 54 -6.75 3.27 10.24
N ARG A 55 -7.10 4.17 11.18
CA ARG A 55 -8.22 3.95 12.11
C ARG A 55 -9.54 3.76 11.37
N ARG A 56 -9.83 4.59 10.37
CA ARG A 56 -11.07 4.48 9.57
C ARG A 56 -11.11 3.16 8.79
N ALA A 57 -9.99 2.77 8.20
CA ALA A 57 -9.88 1.50 7.48
C ALA A 57 -10.03 0.29 8.41
N VAL A 58 -9.43 0.33 9.62
CA VAL A 58 -9.65 -0.71 10.65
C VAL A 58 -11.11 -0.81 11.04
N SER A 59 -11.76 0.32 11.33
CA SER A 59 -13.17 0.35 11.73
C SER A 59 -14.09 -0.25 10.65
N LEU A 60 -13.87 0.08 9.38
CA LEU A 60 -14.66 -0.48 8.27
C LEU A 60 -14.37 -1.97 8.03
N SER A 61 -13.13 -2.41 8.22
CA SER A 61 -12.78 -3.84 8.20
C SER A 61 -13.54 -4.60 9.29
N ASP A 62 -13.51 -4.10 10.52
CA ASP A 62 -14.17 -4.74 11.67
C ASP A 62 -15.69 -4.74 11.49
N HIS A 63 -16.25 -3.66 10.92
CA HIS A 63 -17.65 -3.61 10.54
C HIS A 63 -17.99 -4.70 9.52
N ALA A 64 -17.25 -4.81 8.40
CA ALA A 64 -17.46 -5.83 7.37
C ALA A 64 -17.33 -7.27 7.93
N VAL A 65 -16.43 -7.50 8.89
CA VAL A 65 -16.32 -8.79 9.60
C VAL A 65 -17.52 -9.05 10.50
N SER A 66 -18.02 -8.06 11.24
CA SER A 66 -19.19 -8.24 12.11
C SER A 66 -20.48 -8.55 11.35
N LEU A 67 -20.58 -8.13 10.08
CA LEU A 67 -21.67 -8.55 9.18
C LEU A 67 -21.66 -10.06 8.90
N GLN A 68 -20.54 -10.76 9.12
CA GLN A 68 -20.52 -12.22 8.98
C GLN A 68 -21.37 -12.92 10.05
N THR A 69 -21.50 -12.38 11.25
CA THR A 69 -22.18 -13.05 12.37
C THR A 69 -23.58 -12.52 12.63
N THR A 70 -23.93 -11.33 12.12
CA THR A 70 -25.16 -10.62 12.48
C THR A 70 -26.32 -10.79 11.49
N GLY A 71 -26.06 -11.16 10.23
CA GLY A 71 -27.08 -11.28 9.17
C GLY A 71 -27.11 -12.63 8.46
N ARG A 72 -28.25 -12.96 7.85
CA ARG A 72 -28.35 -14.08 6.90
C ARG A 72 -27.80 -13.61 5.55
N ALA A 73 -26.88 -14.38 4.97
CA ALA A 73 -26.21 -14.03 3.71
C ALA A 73 -25.89 -15.28 2.90
N THR A 74 -25.92 -15.18 1.57
CA THR A 74 -25.43 -16.24 0.68
C THR A 74 -23.91 -16.35 0.77
N THR A 75 -23.35 -17.50 0.39
CA THR A 75 -21.89 -17.71 0.34
C THR A 75 -21.18 -16.66 -0.51
N ARG A 76 -21.81 -16.21 -1.61
CA ARG A 76 -21.28 -15.15 -2.48
C ARG A 76 -21.18 -13.81 -1.76
N ILE A 77 -22.21 -13.41 -1.01
CA ILE A 77 -22.18 -12.17 -0.22
C ILE A 77 -21.13 -12.28 0.88
N ARG A 78 -21.04 -13.41 1.59
CA ARG A 78 -20.01 -13.64 2.61
C ARG A 78 -18.58 -13.52 2.07
N SER A 79 -18.29 -14.14 0.93
CA SER A 79 -16.99 -14.02 0.25
C SER A 79 -16.66 -12.56 -0.10
N ARG A 80 -17.64 -11.80 -0.60
CA ARG A 80 -17.48 -10.37 -0.89
C ARG A 80 -17.22 -9.52 0.35
N LEU A 81 -17.92 -9.79 1.46
CA LEU A 81 -17.67 -9.12 2.74
C LEU A 81 -16.26 -9.40 3.26
N TYR A 82 -15.76 -10.65 3.13
CA TYR A 82 -14.36 -10.95 3.44
C TYR A 82 -13.37 -10.21 2.52
N SER A 83 -13.67 -10.10 1.22
CA SER A 83 -12.83 -9.36 0.27
C SER A 83 -12.75 -7.87 0.62
N LEU A 84 -13.88 -7.26 1.00
CA LEU A 84 -13.93 -5.87 1.43
C LEU A 84 -13.21 -5.65 2.77
N ALA A 85 -13.44 -6.52 3.76
CA ALA A 85 -12.72 -6.49 5.01
C ALA A 85 -11.20 -6.59 4.80
N ALA A 86 -10.76 -7.51 3.94
CA ALA A 86 -9.36 -7.64 3.57
C ALA A 86 -8.81 -6.38 2.87
N SER A 87 -9.58 -5.75 1.98
CA SER A 87 -9.19 -4.54 1.27
C SER A 87 -9.04 -3.34 2.22
N PHE A 88 -9.98 -3.17 3.16
CA PHE A 88 -9.87 -2.18 4.22
C PHE A 88 -8.66 -2.43 5.11
N ARG A 89 -8.42 -3.68 5.51
CA ARG A 89 -7.25 -4.02 6.31
C ARG A 89 -5.94 -3.84 5.54
N ALA A 90 -5.94 -4.06 4.22
CA ALA A 90 -4.82 -3.77 3.33
C ALA A 90 -4.53 -2.26 3.25
N LEU A 91 -5.55 -1.40 3.27
CA LEU A 91 -5.36 0.05 3.38
C LEU A 91 -4.78 0.46 4.73
N ALA A 92 -5.24 -0.13 5.84
CA ALA A 92 -4.64 0.09 7.16
C ALA A 92 -3.15 -0.32 7.19
N LEU A 93 -2.83 -1.47 6.57
CA LEU A 93 -1.46 -1.91 6.35
C LEU A 93 -0.65 -0.85 5.58
N TRP A 94 -1.16 -0.35 4.45
CA TRP A 94 -0.46 0.67 3.65
C TRP A 94 -0.23 1.98 4.42
N ALA A 95 -1.25 2.45 5.14
CA ALA A 95 -1.14 3.63 5.99
C ALA A 95 -0.05 3.48 7.07
N ALA A 96 0.04 2.31 7.72
CA ALA A 96 1.08 2.02 8.70
C ALA A 96 2.48 1.93 8.07
N ILE A 97 2.59 1.37 6.85
CA ILE A 97 3.85 1.33 6.08
C ILE A 97 4.33 2.75 5.73
N ASP A 98 3.42 3.65 5.36
CA ASP A 98 3.74 5.03 5.00
C ASP A 98 4.27 5.84 6.17
N SER A 99 3.61 5.71 7.33
CA SER A 99 4.06 6.31 8.59
C SER A 99 5.15 5.50 9.30
N ARG A 100 5.80 4.55 8.61
CA ARG A 100 6.92 3.73 9.14
C ARG A 100 6.62 2.97 10.44
N ARG A 101 5.35 2.72 10.78
CA ARG A 101 4.91 1.94 11.97
C ARG A 101 4.90 0.45 11.64
N LEU A 102 6.09 -0.13 11.43
CA LEU A 102 6.27 -1.45 10.83
C LEU A 102 5.70 -2.62 11.65
N ASP A 103 5.64 -2.50 12.98
CA ASP A 103 5.04 -3.55 13.83
C ASP A 103 3.52 -3.56 13.70
N GLN A 104 2.92 -2.38 13.69
CA GLN A 104 1.48 -2.20 13.45
C GLN A 104 1.10 -2.67 12.04
N ALA A 105 1.92 -2.33 11.04
CA ALA A 105 1.79 -2.85 9.69
C ALA A 105 1.80 -4.38 9.68
N GLY A 106 2.71 -5.04 10.41
CA GLY A 106 2.73 -6.51 10.54
C GLY A 106 1.40 -7.10 11.02
N ARG A 107 0.82 -6.55 12.09
CA ARG A 107 -0.50 -6.97 12.59
C ARG A 107 -1.62 -6.81 11.56
N HIS A 108 -1.59 -5.71 10.81
CA HIS A 108 -2.55 -5.49 9.73
C HIS A 108 -2.38 -6.51 8.59
N MET A 109 -1.14 -6.82 8.21
CA MET A 109 -0.82 -7.82 7.18
C MET A 109 -1.37 -9.20 7.55
N GLU A 110 -1.14 -9.70 8.76
CA GLU A 110 -1.63 -11.01 9.22
C GLU A 110 -3.16 -11.12 9.11
N THR A 111 -3.85 -10.07 9.55
CA THR A 111 -5.32 -10.00 9.45
C THR A 111 -5.77 -9.95 7.98
N ALA A 112 -5.12 -9.12 7.15
CA ALA A 112 -5.49 -8.94 5.76
C ALA A 112 -5.27 -10.23 4.93
N VAL A 113 -4.16 -10.95 5.13
CA VAL A 113 -3.88 -12.23 4.47
C VAL A 113 -4.94 -13.27 4.83
N THR A 114 -5.30 -13.35 6.11
CA THR A 114 -6.33 -14.28 6.60
C THR A 114 -7.67 -14.01 5.92
N LEU A 115 -8.13 -12.75 5.94
CA LEU A 115 -9.40 -12.35 5.32
C LEU A 115 -9.38 -12.53 3.79
N ALA A 116 -8.27 -12.22 3.13
CA ALA A 116 -8.10 -12.42 1.70
C ALA A 116 -8.16 -13.91 1.33
N GLY A 117 -7.55 -14.78 2.14
CA GLY A 117 -7.64 -16.23 2.01
C GLY A 117 -9.08 -16.74 2.11
N LEU A 118 -9.82 -16.28 3.12
CA LEU A 118 -11.24 -16.63 3.30
C LEU A 118 -12.13 -16.14 2.15
N SER A 119 -11.82 -14.99 1.57
CA SER A 119 -12.58 -14.43 0.45
C SER A 119 -12.44 -15.24 -0.84
N ARG A 120 -11.27 -15.88 -1.06
CA ARG A 120 -10.83 -16.49 -2.33
C ARG A 120 -10.84 -15.54 -3.53
N ASP A 121 -10.82 -14.23 -3.27
CA ASP A 121 -10.79 -13.21 -4.30
C ASP A 121 -9.35 -12.89 -4.70
N GLY A 122 -9.01 -13.20 -5.95
CA GLY A 122 -7.66 -12.99 -6.49
C GLY A 122 -7.24 -11.52 -6.53
N LEU A 123 -8.19 -10.58 -6.60
CA LEU A 123 -7.90 -9.14 -6.62
C LEU A 123 -7.33 -8.68 -5.28
N VAL A 124 -8.02 -8.99 -4.18
CA VAL A 124 -7.57 -8.59 -2.86
C VAL A 124 -6.36 -9.39 -2.39
N GLN A 125 -6.25 -10.67 -2.76
CA GLN A 125 -5.05 -11.47 -2.51
C GLN A 125 -3.82 -10.83 -3.16
N HIS A 126 -3.94 -10.38 -4.42
CA HIS A 126 -2.85 -9.67 -5.11
C HIS A 126 -2.47 -8.37 -4.40
N GLN A 127 -3.46 -7.57 -4.01
CA GLN A 127 -3.23 -6.32 -3.27
C GLN A 127 -2.50 -6.55 -1.95
N VAL A 128 -2.95 -7.51 -1.14
CA VAL A 128 -2.35 -7.81 0.17
C VAL A 128 -0.91 -8.26 0.01
N TRP A 129 -0.61 -9.18 -0.93
CA TRP A 129 0.76 -9.62 -1.17
C TRP A 129 1.67 -8.52 -1.69
N ARG A 130 1.14 -7.61 -2.51
CA ARG A 130 1.86 -6.43 -2.97
C ARG A 130 2.29 -5.51 -1.81
N PHE A 131 1.41 -5.29 -0.83
CA PHE A 131 1.72 -4.51 0.36
C PHE A 131 2.60 -5.25 1.36
N ALA A 132 2.44 -6.56 1.51
CA ALA A 132 3.35 -7.41 2.27
C ALA A 132 4.79 -7.28 1.77
N SER A 133 4.99 -7.29 0.44
CA SER A 133 6.31 -7.05 -0.16
C SER A 133 6.88 -5.66 0.21
N SER A 134 6.06 -4.60 0.19
CA SER A 134 6.49 -3.26 0.63
C SER A 134 6.93 -3.23 2.10
N LEU A 135 6.19 -3.91 2.99
CA LEU A 135 6.55 -4.01 4.40
C LEU A 135 7.88 -4.74 4.58
N ALA A 136 8.06 -5.88 3.90
CA ALA A 136 9.30 -6.65 3.94
C ALA A 136 10.51 -5.84 3.44
N ILE A 137 10.36 -5.05 2.36
CA ILE A 137 11.40 -4.12 1.90
C ILE A 137 11.77 -3.11 3.00
N GLN A 138 10.77 -2.49 3.65
CA GLN A 138 11.04 -1.50 4.69
C GLN A 138 11.66 -2.09 5.97
N ARG A 139 11.47 -3.40 6.22
CA ARG A 139 12.15 -4.17 7.26
C ARG A 139 13.55 -4.64 6.84
N GLY A 140 13.93 -4.48 5.57
CA GLY A 140 15.19 -4.96 5.02
C GLY A 140 15.20 -6.47 4.67
N ASN A 141 14.05 -7.14 4.73
CA ASN A 141 13.93 -8.57 4.42
C ASN A 141 13.62 -8.80 2.92
N TRP A 142 14.65 -8.81 2.09
CA TRP A 142 14.52 -8.93 0.62
C TRP A 142 14.08 -10.31 0.15
N ILE A 143 14.35 -11.36 0.93
CA ILE A 143 13.91 -12.73 0.63
C ILE A 143 12.39 -12.81 0.78
N GLU A 144 11.86 -12.35 1.91
CA GLU A 144 10.41 -12.29 2.15
C GLU A 144 9.70 -11.37 1.16
N ALA A 145 10.31 -10.22 0.83
CA ALA A 145 9.76 -9.30 -0.17
C ALA A 145 9.60 -9.94 -1.56
N THR A 146 10.56 -10.79 -1.95
CA THR A 146 10.53 -11.55 -3.20
C THR A 146 9.45 -12.63 -3.14
N ALA A 147 9.43 -13.42 -2.06
CA ALA A 147 8.41 -14.45 -1.86
C ALA A 147 6.98 -13.88 -1.88
N ALA A 148 6.76 -12.70 -1.29
CA ALA A 148 5.47 -12.01 -1.35
C ALA A 148 5.08 -11.60 -2.79
N ASN A 149 6.01 -11.09 -3.59
CA ASN A 149 5.72 -10.79 -5.01
C ASN A 149 5.47 -12.06 -5.84
N GLU A 150 6.17 -13.16 -5.54
CA GLU A 150 5.89 -14.47 -6.15
C GLU A 150 4.49 -14.98 -5.77
N ALA A 151 4.07 -14.83 -4.51
CA ALA A 151 2.71 -15.14 -4.08
C ALA A 151 1.67 -14.28 -4.83
N ALA A 152 1.94 -13.00 -5.06
CA ALA A 152 1.09 -12.15 -5.90
C ALA A 152 1.01 -12.66 -7.36
N ALA A 153 2.09 -13.23 -7.90
CA ALA A 153 2.11 -13.82 -9.25
C ALA A 153 1.27 -15.10 -9.38
N LEU A 154 1.04 -15.82 -8.28
CA LEU A 154 0.20 -17.03 -8.26
C LEU A 154 -1.31 -16.72 -8.25
N THR A 155 -1.70 -15.47 -8.01
CA THR A 155 -3.12 -15.07 -7.97
C THR A 155 -3.78 -15.23 -9.34
N SER A 156 -5.10 -15.47 -9.34
CA SER A 156 -5.86 -15.63 -10.59
C SER A 156 -5.87 -14.36 -11.45
N VAL A 157 -5.81 -13.16 -10.82
CA VAL A 157 -5.82 -11.89 -11.55
C VAL A 157 -4.52 -11.67 -12.33
N HIS A 158 -3.36 -12.07 -11.78
CA HIS A 158 -2.08 -12.00 -12.49
C HIS A 158 -2.14 -12.72 -13.85
N ARG A 159 -2.80 -13.88 -13.91
CA ARG A 159 -2.93 -14.67 -15.15
C ARG A 159 -3.96 -14.13 -16.12
N ARG A 160 -4.97 -13.40 -15.63
CA ARG A 160 -6.14 -12.98 -16.42
C ARG A 160 -6.05 -11.56 -16.96
N ASP A 161 -5.32 -10.69 -16.28
CA ASP A 161 -5.21 -9.28 -16.64
C ASP A 161 -3.74 -8.87 -16.84
N PRO A 162 -3.33 -8.51 -18.07
CA PRO A 162 -1.97 -8.09 -18.36
C PRO A 162 -1.49 -6.90 -17.51
N LEU A 163 -2.39 -6.01 -17.07
CA LEU A 163 -1.99 -4.87 -16.23
C LEU A 163 -1.56 -5.32 -14.83
N TYR A 164 -2.26 -6.29 -14.24
CA TYR A 164 -1.84 -6.92 -12.98
C TYR A 164 -0.56 -7.74 -13.16
N ALA A 165 -0.41 -8.44 -14.29
CA ALA A 165 0.83 -9.14 -14.62
C ALA A 165 2.02 -8.18 -14.69
N SER A 166 1.84 -7.02 -15.33
CA SER A 166 2.84 -5.96 -15.41
C SER A 166 3.25 -5.47 -14.03
N LEU A 167 2.28 -5.10 -13.18
CA LEU A 167 2.54 -4.62 -11.83
C LEU A 167 3.31 -5.65 -10.99
N THR A 168 2.91 -6.92 -11.04
CA THR A 168 3.63 -7.98 -10.32
C THR A 168 5.07 -8.11 -10.80
N ASN A 169 5.30 -8.18 -12.12
CA ASN A 169 6.63 -8.37 -12.68
C ASN A 169 7.55 -7.16 -12.38
N ALA A 170 7.04 -5.93 -12.46
CA ALA A 170 7.80 -4.74 -12.12
C ALA A 170 8.27 -4.77 -10.66
N ARG A 171 7.40 -5.16 -9.74
CA ARG A 171 7.74 -5.26 -8.31
C ARG A 171 8.66 -6.43 -8.00
N LEU A 172 8.47 -7.56 -8.68
CA LEU A 172 9.37 -8.70 -8.58
C LEU A 172 10.78 -8.33 -9.06
N ALA A 173 10.91 -7.53 -10.13
CA ALA A 173 12.20 -7.02 -10.59
C ALA A 173 12.91 -6.18 -9.51
N VAL A 174 12.17 -5.31 -8.80
CA VAL A 174 12.72 -4.48 -7.71
C VAL A 174 13.35 -5.33 -6.60
N THR A 175 12.68 -6.43 -6.19
CA THR A 175 13.16 -7.26 -5.09
C THR A 175 14.23 -8.27 -5.51
N LEU A 176 14.17 -8.76 -6.75
CA LEU A 176 15.17 -9.65 -7.33
C LEU A 176 16.49 -8.93 -7.64
N ALA A 177 16.46 -7.64 -8.01
CA ALA A 177 17.64 -6.92 -8.50
C ALA A 177 18.87 -7.00 -7.58
N LYS A 178 18.67 -7.11 -6.26
CA LYS A 178 19.75 -7.22 -5.27
C LYS A 178 20.34 -8.62 -5.11
N GLN A 179 19.65 -9.65 -5.59
CA GLN A 179 19.93 -11.06 -5.27
C GLN A 179 20.09 -11.93 -6.52
N GLU A 180 19.26 -11.69 -7.53
CA GLU A 180 19.21 -12.45 -8.78
C GLU A 180 19.12 -11.52 -10.01
N PRO A 181 20.19 -10.79 -10.38
CA PRO A 181 20.15 -9.76 -11.42
C PRO A 181 19.60 -10.24 -12.78
N ALA A 182 19.96 -11.46 -13.20
CA ALA A 182 19.46 -12.03 -14.45
C ALA A 182 17.95 -12.30 -14.41
N ARG A 183 17.42 -12.72 -13.26
CA ARG A 183 15.98 -12.97 -13.06
C ARG A 183 15.22 -11.65 -12.96
N ALA A 184 15.83 -10.63 -12.35
CA ALA A 184 15.32 -9.26 -12.32
C ALA A 184 15.17 -8.67 -13.72
N ARG A 185 16.19 -8.78 -14.59
CA ARG A 185 16.11 -8.31 -15.99
C ARG A 185 14.96 -8.95 -16.76
N ARG A 186 14.81 -10.28 -16.65
CA ARG A 186 13.65 -10.99 -17.26
C ARG A 186 12.31 -10.49 -16.72
N ALA A 187 12.25 -10.12 -15.45
CA ALA A 187 11.04 -9.55 -14.85
C ALA A 187 10.76 -8.12 -15.36
N LEU A 188 11.79 -7.29 -15.61
CA LEU A 188 11.64 -5.98 -16.27
C LEU A 188 11.00 -6.15 -17.67
N ASP A 189 11.55 -7.06 -18.48
CA ASP A 189 11.05 -7.31 -19.84
C ASP A 189 9.59 -7.78 -19.81
N ARG A 190 9.26 -8.70 -18.89
CA ARG A 190 7.90 -9.20 -18.70
C ARG A 190 6.93 -8.10 -18.25
N ALA A 191 7.39 -7.16 -17.43
CA ALA A 191 6.58 -6.03 -17.00
C ALA A 191 6.21 -5.14 -18.19
N GLU A 192 7.19 -4.68 -18.97
CA GLU A 192 6.97 -3.85 -20.16
C GLU A 192 6.08 -4.55 -21.19
N LEU A 193 6.36 -5.82 -21.50
CA LEU A 193 5.55 -6.60 -22.44
C LEU A 193 4.10 -6.78 -21.96
N ALA A 194 3.89 -7.01 -20.66
CA ALA A 194 2.55 -7.16 -20.12
C ALA A 194 1.79 -5.83 -20.10
N PHE A 195 2.46 -4.72 -19.80
CA PHE A 195 1.87 -3.38 -19.88
C PHE A 195 1.43 -3.05 -21.31
N GLY A 196 2.29 -3.32 -22.31
CA GLY A 196 1.99 -3.06 -23.71
C GLY A 196 0.82 -3.89 -24.27
N ARG A 197 0.49 -5.03 -23.64
CA ARG A 197 -0.69 -5.85 -23.98
C ARG A 197 -1.95 -5.45 -23.23
N ALA A 198 -1.86 -4.61 -22.20
CA ALA A 198 -2.99 -4.27 -21.38
C ALA A 198 -3.93 -3.32 -22.12
N ASP A 199 -5.22 -3.65 -22.16
CA ASP A 199 -6.25 -2.66 -22.46
C ASP A 199 -6.39 -1.73 -21.25
N LEU A 200 -5.93 -0.49 -21.39
CA LEU A 200 -5.96 0.51 -20.33
C LEU A 200 -7.37 1.10 -20.12
N ALA A 201 -8.28 0.94 -21.09
CA ALA A 201 -9.67 1.38 -20.97
C ALA A 201 -10.57 0.33 -20.27
N ALA A 202 -10.09 -0.91 -20.13
CA ALA A 202 -10.82 -1.96 -19.42
C ALA A 202 -11.11 -1.55 -17.97
N HIS A 203 -12.37 -1.75 -17.55
CA HIS A 203 -12.82 -1.43 -16.20
C HIS A 203 -12.07 -2.27 -15.15
N ARG A 204 -11.48 -1.58 -14.17
CA ARG A 204 -10.76 -2.17 -13.04
C ARG A 204 -11.19 -1.49 -11.74
N PRO A 205 -10.98 -2.14 -10.58
CA PRO A 205 -11.18 -1.49 -9.29
C PRO A 205 -10.33 -0.22 -9.16
N VAL A 206 -10.85 0.80 -8.47
CA VAL A 206 -10.16 2.08 -8.18
C VAL A 206 -8.75 1.85 -7.63
N ALA A 207 -8.55 0.79 -6.85
CA ALA A 207 -7.26 0.39 -6.30
C ALA A 207 -6.16 0.08 -7.34
N MET A 208 -6.47 0.02 -8.64
CA MET A 208 -5.50 -0.11 -9.74
C MET A 208 -5.29 1.18 -10.54
N GLU A 209 -6.08 2.23 -10.34
CA GLU A 209 -5.96 3.50 -11.08
C GLU A 209 -4.62 4.21 -10.86
N PHE A 210 -3.92 3.87 -9.77
CA PHE A 210 -2.57 4.37 -9.51
C PHE A 210 -1.53 3.81 -10.49
N TYR A 211 -1.76 2.63 -11.07
CA TYR A 211 -0.77 1.92 -11.88
C TYR A 211 -0.82 2.35 -13.34
N THR A 212 -0.20 3.49 -13.60
CA THR A 212 -0.07 4.10 -14.93
C THR A 212 1.29 3.80 -15.57
N ARG A 213 1.51 4.31 -16.80
CA ARG A 213 2.84 4.25 -17.43
C ARG A 213 3.91 4.87 -16.55
N SER A 214 3.62 6.00 -15.92
CA SER A 214 4.53 6.68 -15.00
C SER A 214 4.88 5.83 -13.79
N GLU A 215 3.90 5.16 -13.19
CA GLU A 215 4.16 4.26 -12.06
C GLU A 215 5.00 3.04 -12.48
N LEU A 216 4.77 2.50 -13.68
CA LEU A 216 5.65 1.47 -14.26
C LEU A 216 7.08 2.01 -14.42
N ASP A 217 7.27 3.15 -15.08
CA ASP A 217 8.60 3.77 -15.24
C ASP A 217 9.30 3.96 -13.89
N GLY A 218 8.58 4.42 -12.87
CA GLY A 218 9.11 4.57 -11.51
C GLY A 218 9.59 3.25 -10.90
N LEU A 219 8.79 2.19 -10.96
CA LEU A 219 9.18 0.87 -10.45
C LEU A 219 10.38 0.28 -11.21
N LEU A 220 10.41 0.40 -12.54
CA LEU A 220 11.54 -0.05 -13.34
C LEU A 220 12.81 0.74 -13.00
N GLY A 221 12.69 2.05 -12.77
CA GLY A 221 13.79 2.90 -12.29
C GLY A 221 14.38 2.40 -10.98
N VAL A 222 13.54 2.06 -9.98
CA VAL A 222 14.01 1.48 -8.71
C VAL A 222 14.77 0.17 -8.94
N ALA A 223 14.27 -0.68 -9.83
CA ALA A 223 14.93 -1.93 -10.15
C ALA A 223 16.29 -1.71 -10.86
N HIS A 224 16.38 -0.81 -11.84
CA HIS A 224 17.66 -0.42 -12.45
C HIS A 224 18.64 0.15 -11.43
N LEU A 225 18.17 0.99 -10.50
CA LEU A 225 19.01 1.52 -9.42
C LEU A 225 19.56 0.39 -8.52
N HIS A 226 18.74 -0.62 -8.22
CA HIS A 226 19.19 -1.81 -7.48
C HIS A 226 20.14 -2.71 -8.28
N LEU A 227 20.01 -2.75 -9.62
CA LEU A 227 20.92 -3.45 -10.53
C LEU A 227 22.27 -2.75 -10.70
N GLY A 228 22.43 -1.53 -10.18
CA GLY A 228 23.66 -0.75 -10.32
C GLY A 228 23.73 0.02 -11.65
N GLU A 229 22.58 0.39 -12.22
CA GLU A 229 22.47 1.08 -13.51
C GLU A 229 21.86 2.48 -13.28
N PRO A 230 22.63 3.42 -12.70
CA PRO A 230 22.09 4.69 -12.25
C PRO A 230 21.64 5.60 -13.40
N GLU A 231 22.31 5.60 -14.56
CA GLU A 231 21.90 6.40 -15.72
C GLU A 231 20.51 5.96 -16.23
N ALA A 232 20.32 4.63 -16.36
CA ALA A 232 19.05 4.05 -16.79
C ALA A 232 17.94 4.31 -15.76
N ALA A 233 18.29 4.27 -14.47
CA ALA A 233 17.37 4.57 -13.38
C ALA A 233 16.92 6.04 -13.40
N GLU A 234 17.85 7.00 -13.52
CA GLU A 234 17.52 8.42 -13.57
C GLU A 234 16.59 8.77 -14.72
N ALA A 235 16.88 8.28 -15.94
CA ALA A 235 16.03 8.49 -17.10
C ALA A 235 14.59 8.00 -16.87
N ARG A 236 14.44 6.85 -16.19
CA ARG A 236 13.14 6.29 -15.80
C ARG A 236 12.42 7.14 -14.75
N PHE A 237 13.15 7.64 -13.75
CA PHE A 237 12.57 8.51 -12.74
C PHE A 237 12.07 9.83 -13.34
N HIS A 238 12.82 10.45 -14.25
CA HIS A 238 12.33 11.65 -14.96
C HIS A 238 11.06 11.39 -15.76
N ARG A 239 10.98 10.27 -16.50
CA ARG A 239 9.74 9.87 -17.20
C ARG A 239 8.56 9.66 -16.25
N SER A 240 8.81 8.99 -15.11
CA SER A 240 7.80 8.81 -14.07
C SER A 240 7.29 10.15 -13.56
N ILE A 241 8.19 10.98 -13.04
CA ILE A 241 7.85 12.29 -12.44
C ILE A 241 7.10 13.18 -13.43
N ALA A 242 7.51 13.21 -14.70
CA ALA A 242 6.87 14.03 -15.73
C ALA A 242 5.42 13.61 -16.04
N GLY A 243 5.09 12.32 -15.90
CA GLY A 243 3.73 11.82 -16.20
C GLY A 243 2.84 11.59 -14.97
N LEU A 244 3.35 11.77 -13.75
CA LEU A 244 2.53 11.74 -12.54
C LEU A 244 1.54 12.92 -12.53
N ARG A 245 0.30 12.64 -12.11
CA ARG A 245 -0.74 13.67 -11.93
C ARG A 245 -0.33 14.69 -10.85
N PRO A 246 -0.87 15.93 -10.89
CA PRO A 246 -0.54 16.96 -9.90
C PRO A 246 -0.71 16.50 -8.45
N GLU A 247 -1.78 15.76 -8.17
CA GLU A 247 -2.19 15.35 -6.82
C GLU A 247 -1.32 14.22 -6.24
N GLN A 248 -0.50 13.55 -7.06
CA GLN A 248 0.34 12.41 -6.65
C GLN A 248 1.63 12.86 -5.95
N HIS A 249 1.53 13.75 -4.97
CA HIS A 249 2.66 14.37 -4.28
C HIS A 249 3.58 13.33 -3.60
N ARG A 250 3.00 12.29 -2.98
CA ARG A 250 3.74 11.19 -2.32
C ARG A 250 4.62 10.43 -3.31
N ASN A 251 4.05 10.02 -4.45
CA ASN A 251 4.79 9.26 -5.46
C ASN A 251 5.85 10.15 -6.12
N ARG A 252 5.54 11.42 -6.36
CA ARG A 252 6.49 12.41 -6.87
C ARG A 252 7.69 12.54 -5.94
N ALA A 253 7.46 12.77 -4.64
CA ALA A 253 8.53 12.84 -3.65
C ALA A 253 9.36 11.54 -3.60
N TYR A 254 8.70 10.39 -3.61
CA TYR A 254 9.35 9.09 -3.60
C TYR A 254 10.30 8.89 -4.79
N TYR A 255 9.86 9.17 -6.01
CA TYR A 255 10.70 9.02 -7.21
C TYR A 255 11.75 10.12 -7.33
N THR A 256 11.51 11.34 -6.82
CA THR A 256 12.52 12.39 -6.76
C THR A 256 13.69 12.02 -5.84
N VAL A 257 13.44 11.43 -4.67
CA VAL A 257 14.54 10.96 -3.81
C VAL A 257 15.33 9.85 -4.49
N HIS A 258 14.68 8.94 -5.21
CA HIS A 258 15.39 7.92 -5.99
C HIS A 258 16.17 8.50 -7.18
N ALA A 259 15.66 9.54 -7.85
CA ALA A 259 16.41 10.27 -8.87
C ALA A 259 17.69 10.90 -8.29
N ALA A 260 17.58 11.56 -7.14
CA ALA A 260 18.74 12.09 -6.43
C ALA A 260 19.75 10.99 -6.05
N GLN A 261 19.28 9.81 -5.62
CA GLN A 261 20.16 8.67 -5.34
C GLN A 261 20.85 8.14 -6.61
N ALA A 262 20.18 8.17 -7.76
CA ALA A 262 20.76 7.80 -9.05
C ALA A 262 21.85 8.79 -9.49
N GLN A 263 21.57 10.10 -9.40
CA GLN A 263 22.54 11.18 -9.66
C GLN A 263 23.77 11.06 -8.74
N LEU A 264 23.55 10.82 -7.45
CA LEU A 264 24.64 10.64 -6.49
C LEU A 264 25.55 9.45 -6.85
N ARG A 265 24.98 8.36 -7.38
CA ARG A 265 25.75 7.20 -7.86
C ARG A 265 26.52 7.47 -9.15
N GLN A 266 26.06 8.39 -9.98
CA GLN A 266 26.78 8.90 -11.15
C GLN A 266 27.89 9.90 -10.78
N ARG A 267 27.98 10.31 -9.50
CA ARG A 267 28.89 11.34 -8.98
C ARG A 267 28.51 12.78 -9.34
N ASP A 268 27.27 13.01 -9.77
CA ASP A 268 26.71 14.36 -9.97
C ASP A 268 26.20 14.94 -8.65
N ILE A 269 27.13 15.26 -7.74
CA ILE A 269 26.84 15.55 -6.33
C ILE A 269 25.95 16.80 -6.17
N GLU A 270 26.25 17.87 -6.90
CA GLU A 270 25.51 19.12 -6.84
C GLU A 270 24.08 18.93 -7.31
N GLN A 271 23.90 18.24 -8.45
CA GLN A 271 22.58 17.92 -9.00
C GLN A 271 21.78 17.00 -8.06
N ALA A 272 22.44 16.02 -7.44
CA ALA A 272 21.82 15.12 -6.49
C ALA A 272 21.29 15.87 -5.25
N CYS A 273 22.09 16.76 -4.67
CA CYS A 273 21.69 17.59 -3.54
C CYS A 273 20.55 18.54 -3.92
N ALA A 274 20.64 19.22 -5.07
CA ALA A 274 19.60 20.10 -5.56
C ALA A 274 18.27 19.37 -5.77
N THR A 275 18.31 18.18 -6.39
CA THR A 275 17.13 17.34 -6.63
C THR A 275 16.51 16.88 -5.30
N ALA A 276 17.33 16.38 -4.37
CA ALA A 276 16.85 15.93 -3.06
C ALA A 276 16.27 17.09 -2.21
N ALA A 277 16.81 18.31 -2.34
CA ALA A 277 16.34 19.48 -1.61
C ALA A 277 14.89 19.86 -1.95
N THR A 278 14.42 19.57 -3.17
CA THR A 278 13.05 19.87 -3.61
C THR A 278 11.96 19.09 -2.86
N VAL A 279 12.34 18.07 -2.11
CA VAL A 279 11.41 17.16 -1.41
C VAL A 279 11.72 17.04 0.08
N ILE A 280 12.51 17.97 0.62
CA ILE A 280 12.66 18.14 2.07
C ILE A 280 11.29 18.57 2.62
N PRO A 281 10.71 17.81 3.56
CA PRO A 281 9.45 18.19 4.18
C PRO A 281 9.59 19.53 4.92
N PRO A 282 8.51 20.32 5.02
CA PRO A 282 8.54 21.55 5.80
C PRO A 282 8.78 21.28 7.29
N PRO A 283 9.37 22.22 8.06
CA PRO A 283 9.69 22.03 9.49
C PRO A 283 8.49 21.73 10.39
N TRP A 284 7.28 22.14 10.01
CA TRP A 284 6.06 21.85 10.75
C TRP A 284 5.44 20.48 10.41
N SER A 285 6.05 19.73 9.48
CA SER A 285 5.65 18.37 9.17
C SER A 285 6.04 17.46 10.32
N THR A 286 5.07 17.09 11.14
CA THR A 286 5.26 16.18 12.28
C THR A 286 5.32 14.71 11.88
N GLU A 287 5.27 14.41 10.57
CA GLU A 287 5.19 13.05 10.08
C GLU A 287 6.57 12.42 9.88
N SER A 288 6.93 11.48 10.76
CA SER A 288 8.02 10.53 10.53
C SER A 288 7.63 9.54 9.41
N GLY A 289 7.67 10.02 8.17
CA GLY A 289 7.26 9.26 7.00
C GLY A 289 8.39 8.51 6.30
N ARG A 290 8.03 7.79 5.25
CA ARG A 290 8.99 7.14 4.34
C ARG A 290 10.00 8.11 3.71
N ILE A 291 9.58 9.33 3.36
CA ILE A 291 10.44 10.31 2.68
C ILE A 291 11.58 10.81 3.57
N PRO A 292 11.36 11.32 4.81
CA PRO A 292 12.44 11.62 5.75
C PRO A 292 13.45 10.47 5.91
N HIS A 293 12.96 9.22 6.03
CA HIS A 293 13.84 8.06 6.15
C HIS A 293 14.72 7.85 4.92
N MET A 294 14.17 8.02 3.71
CA MET A 294 14.92 7.93 2.46
C MET A 294 15.94 9.07 2.30
N LEU A 295 15.59 10.29 2.72
CA LEU A 295 16.52 11.43 2.78
C LEU A 295 17.65 11.18 3.78
N GLY A 296 17.38 10.53 4.90
CA GLY A 296 18.42 10.03 5.82
C GLY A 296 19.35 9.01 5.17
N GLY A 297 18.81 8.11 4.36
CA GLY A 297 19.59 7.17 3.53
C GLY A 297 20.48 7.89 2.49
N PHE A 298 19.91 8.85 1.77
CA PHE A 298 20.65 9.72 0.84
C PHE A 298 21.79 10.46 1.56
N THR A 299 21.50 11.06 2.71
CA THR A 299 22.49 11.79 3.53
C THR A 299 23.66 10.90 3.94
N LYS A 300 23.39 9.66 4.35
CA LYS A 300 24.45 8.68 4.68
C LYS A 300 25.32 8.38 3.47
N GLN A 301 24.72 8.17 2.31
CA GLN A 301 25.46 7.91 1.07
C GLN A 301 26.27 9.12 0.62
N LEU A 302 25.73 10.33 0.74
CA LEU A 302 26.41 11.58 0.40
C LEU A 302 27.67 11.76 1.25
N ARG A 303 27.59 11.54 2.56
CA ARG A 303 28.74 11.64 3.48
C ARG A 303 29.87 10.67 3.14
N VAL A 304 29.55 9.50 2.57
CA VAL A 304 30.55 8.53 2.11
C VAL A 304 31.14 8.93 0.76
N THR A 305 30.30 9.48 -0.13
CA THR A 305 30.65 9.79 -1.52
C THR A 305 31.47 11.07 -1.63
N ALA A 306 31.16 12.07 -0.81
CA ALA A 306 31.77 13.40 -0.84
C ALA A 306 31.86 14.01 0.59
N PRO A 307 32.67 13.43 1.51
CA PRO A 307 32.72 13.84 2.92
C PRO A 307 33.13 15.31 3.13
N ASP A 308 34.10 15.79 2.35
CA ASP A 308 34.73 17.11 2.56
C ASP A 308 34.16 18.21 1.64
N ALA A 309 33.19 17.88 0.79
CA ALA A 309 32.61 18.83 -0.14
C ALA A 309 31.79 19.91 0.59
N SER A 310 31.87 21.17 0.12
CA SER A 310 31.06 22.28 0.64
C SER A 310 29.57 21.98 0.55
N ILE A 311 29.11 21.40 -0.57
CA ILE A 311 27.72 21.02 -0.79
C ILE A 311 27.20 20.01 0.24
N THR A 312 28.07 19.12 0.74
CA THR A 312 27.70 18.17 1.81
C THR A 312 27.44 18.91 3.13
N ARG A 313 28.23 19.94 3.45
CA ARG A 313 28.01 20.77 4.64
C ARG A 313 26.72 21.59 4.53
N GLU A 314 26.45 22.14 3.35
CA GLU A 314 25.21 22.87 3.07
C GLU A 314 23.98 21.97 3.19
N TRP A 315 24.03 20.77 2.59
CA TRP A 315 22.98 19.76 2.73
C TRP A 315 22.67 19.43 4.19
N LEU A 316 23.71 19.19 5.00
CA LEU A 316 23.54 18.90 6.43
C LEU A 316 22.96 20.09 7.21
N HIS A 317 23.22 21.32 6.77
CA HIS A 317 22.56 22.50 7.35
C HIS A 317 21.07 22.55 7.00
N GLN A 318 20.72 22.32 5.73
CA GLN A 318 19.32 22.31 5.27
C GLN A 318 18.48 21.24 5.97
N ILE A 319 18.98 19.99 6.06
CA ILE A 319 18.26 18.91 6.75
C ILE A 319 18.04 19.22 8.23
N ARG A 320 19.05 19.76 8.93
CA ARG A 320 18.91 20.14 10.35
C ARG A 320 17.94 21.29 10.58
N ALA A 321 17.72 22.16 9.60
CA ALA A 321 16.74 23.24 9.69
C ALA A 321 15.31 22.76 9.43
N ALA A 322 15.14 21.55 8.89
CA ALA A 322 13.85 20.92 8.62
C ALA A 322 13.40 19.93 9.71
N ASP A 323 14.31 19.50 10.59
CA ASP A 323 14.05 18.69 11.79
C ASP A 323 13.59 19.57 12.97
#